data_AF-A0A8J7Q0G8-F1
#
_entry.id   AF-A0A8J7Q0G8-F1
#
_cell.length_a   1.000
_cell.length_b   1.000
_cell.length_c   1.000
_cell.angle_alpha   90.00
_cell.angle_beta   90.00
_cell.angle_gamma   90.00
#
_symmetry.space_group_name_H-M   'P 1'
#
loop_
_entity.id
_entity.type
_entity.pdbx_description
1 polymer ?
#
loop_
_entity_poly.entity_id
_entity_poly.type
_entity_poly.pdbx_seq_one_letter_code
_entity_poly.pdbx_strand_id
1 'polypeptide(L)'
;LADAARADVATAKAISAGKPSPVAAAVAKARQQQANALQAEIDRARGGSPSSRAAPPSTSKPPADQASALNQLDGSLKIAQQKAAALVPTLPRYRAGLVGSVAAGCASLRELFS
;
A
#
# COMPACT_ATOMS: atom_id res chain seq x y z
N LEU A 1 0.81 -8.10 2.64
CA LEU A 1 0.29 -7.10 1.69
C LEU A 1 -0.46 -5.96 2.39
N ALA A 2 -1.46 -6.23 3.24
CA ALA A 2 -2.22 -5.17 3.93
C ALA A 2 -1.32 -4.22 4.76
N ASP A 3 -0.39 -4.77 5.55
CA ASP A 3 0.53 -3.96 6.36
C ASP A 3 1.50 -3.14 5.51
N ALA A 4 2.00 -3.72 4.41
CA ALA A 4 2.85 -3.00 3.46
C ALA A 4 2.10 -1.81 2.86
N ALA A 5 0.83 -2.00 2.49
CA ALA A 5 -0.02 -0.90 2.01
C ALA A 5 -0.20 0.20 3.05
N ARG A 6 -0.39 -0.14 4.34
CA ARG A 6 -0.45 0.86 5.42
C ARG A 6 0.87 1.60 5.61
N ALA A 7 2.00 0.90 5.51
CA ALA A 7 3.31 1.53 5.57
C ALA A 7 3.51 2.53 4.42
N ASP A 8 3.13 2.15 3.19
CA ASP A 8 3.16 3.05 2.03
C ASP A 8 2.30 4.30 2.26
N VAL A 9 1.10 4.15 2.84
CA VAL A 9 0.24 5.28 3.22
C VAL A 9 0.93 6.20 4.23
N ALA A 10 1.54 5.64 5.27
CA ALA A 10 2.22 6.42 6.30
C ALA A 10 3.40 7.22 5.71
N THR A 11 4.23 6.56 4.88
CA THR A 11 5.34 7.22 4.18
C THR A 11 4.84 8.32 3.25
N ALA A 12 3.81 8.04 2.44
CA ALA A 12 3.25 9.00 1.50
C ALA A 12 2.63 10.23 2.21
N LYS A 13 1.97 10.03 3.35
CA LYS A 13 1.47 11.12 4.20
C LYS A 13 2.60 11.94 4.81
N ALA A 14 3.67 11.29 5.29
CA ALA A 14 4.83 11.97 5.84
C ALA A 14 5.56 12.85 4.81
N ILE A 15 5.66 12.37 3.56
CA ILE A 15 6.18 13.16 2.43
C ILE A 15 5.34 14.43 2.23
N SER A 16 4.01 14.27 2.10
CA SER A 16 3.09 15.39 1.88
C SER A 16 3.01 16.38 3.05
N ALA A 17 3.29 15.94 4.28
CA ALA A 17 3.35 16.80 5.45
C ALA A 17 4.57 17.73 5.45
N GLY A 18 5.70 17.31 4.87
CA GLY A 18 6.87 18.15 4.70
C GLY A 18 6.72 19.16 3.56
N LYS A 19 6.23 18.68 2.40
CA LYS A 19 5.94 19.50 1.22
C LYS A 19 4.85 18.84 0.39
N PRO A 20 3.82 19.55 -0.07
CA PRO A 20 2.76 18.98 -0.90
C PRO A 20 3.32 18.20 -2.10
N SER A 21 2.83 16.98 -2.28
CA SER A 21 3.18 16.12 -3.41
C SER A 21 1.91 15.45 -3.94
N PRO A 22 1.45 15.80 -5.15
CA PRO A 22 0.31 15.15 -5.78
C PRO A 22 0.52 13.64 -5.96
N VAL A 23 1.75 13.24 -6.30
CA VAL A 23 2.16 11.82 -6.43
C VAL A 23 1.99 11.10 -5.10
N ALA A 24 2.56 11.62 -4.01
CA ALA A 24 2.42 10.99 -2.69
C ALA A 24 0.95 10.97 -2.23
N ALA A 25 0.18 12.03 -2.47
CA ALA A 25 -1.25 12.05 -2.13
C ALA A 25 -2.05 10.98 -2.90
N ALA A 26 -1.78 10.79 -4.19
CA ALA A 26 -2.42 9.75 -5.01
C ALA A 26 -2.06 8.34 -4.49
N VAL A 27 -0.79 8.10 -4.18
CA VAL A 27 -0.32 6.83 -3.60
C VAL A 27 -1.00 6.58 -2.25
N ALA A 28 -1.04 7.57 -1.34
CA ALA A 28 -1.68 7.42 -0.04
C ALA A 28 -3.16 7.03 -0.18
N LYS A 29 -3.90 7.65 -1.09
CA LYS A 29 -5.32 7.34 -1.32
C LYS A 29 -5.51 5.91 -1.82
N ALA A 30 -4.81 5.52 -2.89
CA ALA A 30 -4.95 4.21 -3.50
C ALA A 30 -4.48 3.08 -2.57
N ARG A 31 -3.34 3.25 -1.89
CA ARG A 31 -2.82 2.26 -0.93
C ARG A 31 -3.70 2.10 0.29
N GLN A 32 -4.38 3.16 0.75
CA GLN A 32 -5.36 3.05 1.83
C GLN A 32 -6.55 2.18 1.42
N GLN A 33 -7.08 2.35 0.21
CA GLN A 33 -8.18 1.52 -0.30
C GLN A 33 -7.77 0.05 -0.42
N GLN A 34 -6.58 -0.21 -0.96
CA GLN A 34 -6.03 -1.57 -1.06
C GLN A 34 -5.78 -2.19 0.31
N ALA A 35 -5.26 -1.43 1.28
CA ALA A 35 -5.08 -1.91 2.65
C ALA A 35 -6.41 -2.35 3.29
N ASN A 36 -7.46 -1.54 3.11
CA ASN A 36 -8.78 -1.84 3.64
C ASN A 36 -9.40 -3.10 2.99
N ALA A 37 -9.32 -3.21 1.66
CA ALA A 37 -9.84 -4.37 0.94
C ALA A 37 -9.12 -5.67 1.33
N LEU A 38 -7.78 -5.62 1.44
CA LEU A 38 -6.98 -6.76 1.88
C LEU A 38 -7.30 -7.15 3.33
N GLN A 39 -7.50 -6.17 4.22
CA GLN A 39 -7.87 -6.45 5.60
C GLN A 39 -9.24 -7.10 5.69
N ALA A 40 -10.22 -6.63 4.93
CA ALA A 40 -11.55 -7.23 4.90
C ALA A 40 -11.50 -8.71 4.48
N GLU A 41 -10.64 -9.09 3.52
CA GLU A 41 -10.43 -10.50 3.17
C GLU A 41 -9.71 -11.32 4.25
N ILE A 42 -8.78 -10.71 4.98
CA ILE A 42 -8.10 -11.34 6.12
C ILE A 42 -9.12 -11.61 7.24
N ASP A 43 -9.97 -10.63 7.56
CA ASP A 43 -10.98 -10.76 8.61
C ASP A 43 -12.06 -11.77 8.21
N ARG A 44 -12.49 -11.78 6.95
CA ARG A 44 -13.37 -12.85 6.41
C ARG A 44 -12.75 -14.23 6.57
N ALA A 45 -11.46 -14.39 6.27
CA ALA A 45 -10.76 -15.67 6.41
C ALA A 45 -10.70 -16.17 7.86
N ARG A 46 -10.72 -15.26 8.84
CA ARG A 46 -10.63 -15.56 10.27
C ARG A 46 -12.00 -15.82 10.93
N GLY A 47 -13.08 -15.89 10.15
CA GLY A 47 -14.42 -16.12 10.69
C GLY A 47 -15.16 -14.84 11.11
N GLY A 48 -14.81 -13.69 10.54
CA GLY A 48 -15.66 -12.48 10.62
C GLY A 48 -15.54 -11.64 11.89
N SER A 49 -14.68 -12.02 12.84
CA SER A 49 -14.36 -11.12 13.96
C SER A 49 -13.33 -10.09 13.50
N PRO A 50 -13.68 -8.79 13.41
CA PRO A 50 -12.71 -7.77 13.03
C PRO A 50 -11.62 -7.72 14.09
N SER A 51 -10.42 -8.16 13.74
CA SER A 51 -9.27 -7.97 14.61
C SER A 51 -8.95 -6.49 14.58
N SER A 52 -9.27 -5.78 15.66
CA SER A 52 -8.97 -4.36 15.83
C SER A 52 -7.44 -4.21 15.96
N ARG A 53 -6.74 -4.27 14.83
CA ARG A 53 -5.31 -4.02 14.78
C ARG A 53 -5.14 -2.52 14.83
N ALA A 54 -4.75 -2.01 15.99
CA ALA A 54 -4.40 -0.61 16.17
C ALA A 54 -3.44 -0.18 15.05
N ALA A 55 -3.80 0.88 14.33
CA ALA A 55 -2.88 1.51 13.41
C ALA A 55 -1.63 1.93 14.20
N PRO A 56 -0.41 1.56 13.77
CA PRO A 56 0.79 2.03 14.45
C PRO A 56 0.78 3.58 14.47
N PRO A 57 1.21 4.20 15.58
CA PRO A 57 1.21 5.66 15.70
C PRO A 57 2.02 6.27 14.55
N SER A 58 1.40 7.18 13.81
CA SER A 58 2.03 7.91 12.71
C SER A 58 2.84 9.08 13.26
N THR A 59 4.02 8.80 13.81
CA THR A 59 5.00 9.83 14.23
C THR A 59 6.21 9.88 13.29
N SER A 60 6.02 9.55 12.01
CA SER A 60 7.09 9.70 11.03
C SER A 60 7.33 11.20 10.79
N LYS A 61 8.46 11.70 11.28
CA LYS A 61 8.98 13.03 10.92
C LYS A 61 9.00 13.15 9.38
N PRO A 62 8.71 14.33 8.81
CA PRO A 62 8.86 14.54 7.38
C PRO A 62 10.27 14.13 6.94
N PRO A 63 10.41 13.41 5.81
CA PRO A 63 11.72 13.03 5.31
C PRO A 63 12.56 14.27 5.05
N ALA A 64 13.85 14.20 5.40
CA ALA A 64 14.78 15.32 5.20
C ALA A 64 15.02 15.63 3.72
N ASP A 65 14.92 14.60 2.86
CA ASP A 65 14.94 14.72 1.41
C ASP A 65 13.69 14.07 0.80
N GLN A 66 12.87 14.90 0.16
CA GLN A 66 11.63 14.47 -0.49
C GLN A 66 11.90 13.55 -1.69
N ALA A 67 12.97 13.79 -2.46
CA ALA A 67 13.27 13.00 -3.65
C ALA A 67 13.65 11.57 -3.28
N SER A 68 14.56 11.40 -2.30
CA SER A 68 14.90 10.07 -1.77
C SER A 68 13.69 9.35 -1.19
N ALA A 69 12.78 10.05 -0.51
CA ALA A 69 11.58 9.45 0.05
C ALA A 69 10.59 8.98 -1.04
N LEU A 70 10.45 9.74 -2.13
CA LEU A 70 9.65 9.33 -3.29
C LEU A 70 10.28 8.11 -3.99
N ASN A 71 11.61 8.06 -4.13
CA ASN A 71 12.31 6.88 -4.68
C ASN A 71 12.12 5.63 -3.80
N GLN A 72 12.16 5.78 -2.47
CA GLN A 72 11.86 4.68 -1.56
C GLN A 72 10.41 4.20 -1.69
N LEU A 73 9.47 5.12 -1.93
CA LEU A 73 8.06 4.81 -2.15
C LEU A 73 7.82 4.08 -3.48
N ASP A 74 8.49 4.45 -4.58
CA ASP A 74 8.46 3.65 -5.82
C ASP A 74 9.03 2.24 -5.59
N GLY A 75 10.17 2.15 -4.88
CA GLY A 75 10.77 0.87 -4.52
C GLY A 75 9.82 -0.03 -3.71
N SER A 76 9.11 0.53 -2.73
CA SER A 76 8.14 -0.23 -1.93
C SER A 76 6.94 -0.70 -2.76
N LEU A 77 6.44 0.13 -3.68
CA LEU A 77 5.39 -0.23 -4.62
C LEU A 77 5.83 -1.36 -5.56
N LYS A 78 7.08 -1.34 -6.05
CA LYS A 78 7.65 -2.42 -6.88
C LYS A 78 7.68 -3.75 -6.12
N ILE A 79 8.14 -3.73 -4.88
CA ILE A 79 8.17 -4.93 -4.02
C ILE A 79 6.74 -5.43 -3.75
N ALA A 80 5.80 -4.53 -3.47
CA ALA A 80 4.40 -4.89 -3.25
C ALA A 80 3.76 -5.52 -4.50
N GLN A 81 4.02 -4.96 -5.69
CA GLN A 81 3.59 -5.50 -6.97
C GLN A 81 4.10 -6.94 -7.17
N GLN A 82 5.41 -7.16 -7.01
CA GLN A 82 6.03 -8.48 -7.20
C GLN A 82 5.46 -9.52 -6.21
N LYS A 83 5.34 -9.15 -4.93
CA LYS A 83 4.76 -10.02 -3.90
C LYS A 83 3.31 -10.36 -4.20
N ALA A 84 2.51 -9.38 -4.65
CA ALA A 84 1.13 -9.62 -5.01
C ALA A 84 1.03 -10.56 -6.23
N ALA A 85 1.78 -10.28 -7.30
CA ALA A 85 1.81 -11.13 -8.49
C ALA A 85 2.20 -12.58 -8.18
N ALA A 86 3.20 -12.79 -7.33
CA ALA A 86 3.65 -14.12 -6.92
C ALA A 86 2.59 -14.90 -6.11
N LEU A 87 1.66 -14.22 -5.43
CA LEU A 87 0.59 -14.85 -4.65
C LEU A 87 -0.63 -15.21 -5.49
N VAL A 88 -0.87 -14.54 -6.62
CA VAL A 88 -2.03 -14.82 -7.50
C VAL A 88 -2.19 -16.33 -7.83
N PRO A 89 -1.15 -17.07 -8.28
CA PRO A 89 -1.33 -18.47 -8.65
C PRO A 89 -1.59 -19.41 -7.47
N THR A 90 -1.30 -18.98 -6.23
CA THR A 90 -1.45 -19.81 -5.02
C THR A 90 -2.78 -19.62 -4.32
N LEU A 91 -3.65 -18.74 -4.83
CA LEU A 91 -4.88 -18.33 -4.16
C LEU A 91 -6.13 -18.89 -4.86
N PRO A 92 -7.21 -19.14 -4.11
CA PRO A 92 -8.52 -19.39 -4.71
C PRO A 92 -8.94 -18.24 -5.64
N ARG A 93 -9.66 -18.56 -6.74
CA ARG A 93 -10.03 -17.61 -7.81
C ARG A 93 -10.54 -16.26 -7.29
N TYR A 94 -11.43 -16.26 -6.29
CA TYR A 94 -12.02 -15.02 -5.76
C TYR A 94 -10.99 -14.12 -5.05
N ARG A 95 -9.95 -14.69 -4.42
CA ARG A 95 -8.85 -13.92 -3.79
C ARG A 95 -7.78 -13.53 -4.79
N ALA A 96 -7.54 -14.38 -5.79
CA ALA A 96 -6.61 -14.11 -6.88
C ALA A 96 -6.99 -12.83 -7.63
N GLY A 97 -8.29 -12.58 -7.84
CA GLY A 97 -8.78 -11.33 -8.46
C GLY A 97 -8.43 -10.07 -7.66
N LEU A 98 -8.67 -10.08 -6.33
CA LEU A 98 -8.29 -8.96 -5.47
C LEU A 98 -6.77 -8.74 -5.45
N VAL A 99 -6.00 -9.80 -5.29
CA VAL A 99 -4.53 -9.68 -5.21
C VAL A 99 -3.93 -9.27 -6.56
N GLY A 100 -4.50 -9.74 -7.66
CA GLY A 100 -4.15 -9.30 -9.02
C GLY A 100 -4.43 -7.81 -9.24
N SER A 101 -5.56 -7.29 -8.77
CA SER A 101 -5.87 -5.85 -8.88
C SER A 101 -4.93 -5.00 -8.01
N VAL A 102 -4.49 -5.51 -6.87
CA VAL A 102 -3.45 -4.85 -6.06
C VAL A 102 -2.12 -4.80 -6.80
N ALA A 103 -1.70 -5.90 -7.44
CA ALA A 103 -0.48 -5.92 -8.25
C ALA A 103 -0.54 -4.91 -9.40
N ALA A 104 -1.65 -4.90 -10.15
CA ALA A 104 -1.88 -3.97 -11.24
C ALA A 104 -1.90 -2.51 -10.74
N GLY A 105 -2.62 -2.22 -9.65
CA GLY A 105 -2.68 -0.88 -9.09
C GLY A 105 -1.33 -0.38 -8.57
N CYS A 106 -0.51 -1.25 -7.98
CA CYS A 106 0.87 -0.91 -7.63
C CYS A 106 1.70 -0.56 -8.88
N ALA A 107 1.56 -1.30 -9.97
CA ALA A 107 2.25 -0.97 -11.23
C ALA A 107 1.81 0.40 -11.75
N SER A 108 0.49 0.67 -11.82
CA SER A 108 -0.04 1.95 -12.31
C SER A 108 0.39 3.15 -11.46
N LEU A 109 0.53 2.99 -10.13
CA LEU A 109 1.03 4.05 -9.27
C LEU A 109 2.50 4.39 -9.51
N ARG A 110 3.29 3.42 -9.98
CA ARG A 110 4.72 3.62 -10.26
C ARG A 110 4.96 4.50 -11.49
N GLU A 111 4.03 4.47 -12.45
CA GLU A 111 4.03 5.40 -13.60
C GLU A 111 3.85 6.87 -13.20
N LEU A 112 3.55 7.18 -11.93
CA LEU A 112 3.52 8.55 -11.43
C LEU A 112 4.90 9.08 -11.03
N PHE A 113 5.91 8.21 -10.95
CA PHE A 113 7.29 8.54 -10.55
C PHE A 113 8.26 8.65 -11.74
N SER A 114 7.81 8.28 -12.93
CA SER A 114 8.55 8.36 -14.20
C SER A 114 8.51 9.74 -14.83
#